data_AF-C1JZR2-F1
#
_entry.id   AF-C1JZR2-F1
#
_cell.length_a   1.000
_cell.length_b   1.000
_cell.length_c   1.000
_cell.angle_alpha   90.00
_cell.angle_beta   90.00
_cell.angle_gamma   90.00
#
_symmetry.space_group_name_H-M   'P 1'
#
loop_
_entity.id
_entity.type
_entity.pdbx_description
1 polymer ?
#
loop_
_entity_poly.entity_id
_entity_poly.type
_entity_poly.pdbx_seq_one_letter_code
_entity_poly.pdbx_strand_id
1 'polypeptide(L)'
;AIIINERLVKDDVLTSIYIEEQTIQFRISKSSEDIMTRDIPNVSKYSMRNLDEFGIIKVGSEVVAGDVLVGRISPKGEENPSQEEKLLNAIFNQRPQNYKDTSLKVKNGHNGTVIHVEVLSRENGDILEDGLDSIIKVYIAQKRKIKVGDKMAGRHGNKGVISIILPEEDMPHLEDGT
;
A
#
# COMPACT_ATOMS: atom_id res chain seq x y z
N ALA A 1 9.00 -28.50 -14.97
CA ALA A 1 9.63 -27.27 -14.44
C ALA A 1 10.28 -26.53 -15.60
N ILE A 2 10.31 -25.20 -15.59
CA ILE A 2 10.86 -24.37 -16.67
C ILE A 2 12.12 -23.68 -16.15
N ILE A 3 13.17 -23.66 -16.97
CA ILE A 3 14.40 -22.91 -16.73
C ILE A 3 14.35 -21.69 -17.65
N ILE A 4 14.74 -20.52 -17.14
CA ILE A 4 14.84 -19.30 -17.95
C ILE A 4 16.25 -18.71 -17.86
N ASN A 5 16.68 -18.09 -18.96
CA ASN A 5 17.94 -17.35 -19.02
C ASN A 5 17.79 -16.01 -18.27
N GLU A 6 18.79 -15.65 -17.47
CA GLU A 6 18.87 -14.39 -16.73
C GLU A 6 18.74 -13.15 -17.64
N ARG A 7 19.16 -13.24 -18.91
CA ARG A 7 18.97 -12.19 -19.92
C ARG A 7 17.53 -11.69 -19.99
N LEU A 8 16.55 -12.59 -19.87
CA LEU A 8 15.12 -12.22 -19.89
C LEU A 8 14.71 -11.33 -18.70
N VAL A 9 15.42 -11.43 -17.57
CA VAL A 9 15.23 -10.59 -16.38
C VAL A 9 15.95 -9.26 -16.54
N LYS A 10 17.16 -9.27 -17.12
CA LYS A 10 17.97 -8.07 -17.39
C LYS A 10 17.27 -7.14 -18.37
N ASP A 11 16.76 -7.71 -19.47
CA ASP A 11 16.15 -6.97 -20.58
C ASP A 11 14.65 -6.67 -20.37
N ASP A 12 14.10 -6.99 -19.20
CA ASP A 12 12.69 -6.74 -18.87
C ASP A 12 11.67 -7.40 -19.83
N VAL A 13 12.05 -8.47 -20.54
CA VAL A 13 11.22 -9.11 -21.58
C VAL A 13 9.90 -9.64 -21.02
N LEU A 14 9.96 -10.21 -19.81
CA LEU A 14 8.81 -10.79 -19.11
C LEU A 14 8.44 -9.98 -17.85
N THR A 15 8.55 -8.66 -17.94
CA THR A 15 8.18 -7.76 -16.85
C THR A 15 6.76 -7.23 -17.05
N SER A 16 5.99 -7.21 -15.97
CA SER A 16 4.63 -6.69 -15.94
C SER A 16 4.53 -5.50 -14.99
N ILE A 17 3.59 -4.59 -15.28
CA ILE A 17 3.22 -3.51 -14.36
C ILE A 17 1.89 -3.92 -13.73
N TYR A 18 1.88 -4.03 -12.41
CA TYR A 18 0.67 -4.27 -11.63
C TYR A 18 0.26 -2.97 -10.96
N ILE A 19 -1.01 -2.58 -11.12
CA ILE A 19 -1.56 -1.38 -10.48
C ILE A 19 -2.61 -1.85 -9.47
N GLU A 20 -2.42 -1.51 -8.21
CA GLU A 20 -3.39 -1.75 -7.13
C GLU A 20 -4.08 -0.43 -6.78
N GLU A 21 -5.40 -0.48 -6.67
CA GLU A 21 -6.21 0.60 -6.07
C GLU A 21 -6.43 0.28 -4.59
N GLN A 22 -6.09 1.21 -3.71
CA GLN A 22 -6.42 1.16 -2.29
C GLN A 22 -7.29 2.36 -1.92
N THR A 23 -8.41 2.09 -1.29
CA THR A 23 -9.45 3.10 -1.05
C THR A 23 -9.76 3.19 0.44
N ILE A 24 -9.94 4.42 0.92
CA ILE A 24 -10.43 4.74 2.26
C ILE A 24 -11.60 5.71 2.17
N GLN A 25 -12.57 5.52 3.05
CA GLN A 25 -13.79 6.32 3.12
C GLN A 25 -13.80 7.07 4.45
N PHE A 26 -14.11 8.36 4.39
CA PHE A 26 -14.34 9.21 5.55
C PHE A 26 -15.83 9.29 5.81
N ARG A 27 -16.22 9.01 7.05
CA ARG A 27 -17.62 8.99 7.46
C ARG A 27 -17.93 10.19 8.34
N ILE A 28 -19.07 10.81 8.06
CA ILE A 28 -19.67 11.81 8.95
C ILE A 28 -20.93 11.20 9.56
N SER A 29 -20.95 11.14 10.89
CA SER A 29 -22.15 10.85 11.66
C SER A 29 -22.45 12.01 12.61
N LYS A 30 -23.67 12.05 13.17
CA LYS A 30 -24.07 13.12 14.10
C LYS A 30 -23.24 13.17 15.40
N SER A 31 -22.53 12.10 15.73
CA SER A 31 -21.83 11.94 17.02
C SER A 31 -20.32 11.72 16.86
N SER A 32 -19.85 11.33 15.68
CA SER A 32 -18.44 11.10 15.39
C SER A 32 -18.15 11.36 13.92
N GLU A 33 -17.04 12.03 13.67
CA GLU A 33 -16.53 12.37 12.36
C GLU A 33 -15.11 11.85 12.22
N ASP A 34 -14.84 11.17 11.10
CA ASP A 34 -13.49 10.78 10.72
C ASP A 34 -12.75 12.02 10.20
N ILE A 35 -11.58 12.32 10.76
CA ILE A 35 -10.80 13.49 10.38
C ILE A 35 -9.59 13.05 9.56
N MET A 36 -9.40 13.69 8.41
CA MET A 36 -8.20 13.56 7.60
C MET A 36 -7.10 14.44 8.17
N THR A 37 -5.95 13.85 8.52
CA THR A 37 -4.84 14.60 9.11
C THR A 37 -3.50 13.91 8.93
N ARG A 38 -2.43 14.70 8.90
CA ARG A 38 -1.05 14.21 9.01
C ARG A 38 -0.65 13.85 10.45
N ASP A 39 -1.29 14.45 11.45
CA ASP A 39 -0.95 14.23 12.87
C ASP A 39 -1.66 12.99 13.41
N ILE A 40 -1.04 11.83 13.18
CA ILE A 40 -1.61 10.53 13.52
C ILE A 40 -0.95 10.01 14.81
N PRO A 41 -1.72 9.69 15.87
CA PRO A 41 -1.17 9.21 17.12
C PRO A 41 -0.52 7.83 16.96
N ASN A 42 0.58 7.60 17.67
CA ASN A 42 1.30 6.31 17.73
C ASN A 42 1.85 5.80 16.39
N VAL A 43 2.01 6.66 15.38
CA VAL A 43 2.62 6.31 14.10
C VAL A 43 4.05 6.86 14.01
N SER A 44 4.96 6.07 13.43
CA SER A 44 6.34 6.50 13.26
C SER A 44 6.46 7.67 12.27
N LYS A 45 7.35 8.62 12.54
CA LYS A 45 7.66 9.72 11.60
C LYS A 45 8.16 9.20 10.25
N TYR A 46 8.84 8.05 10.24
CA TYR A 46 9.32 7.42 9.03
C TYR A 46 8.16 6.99 8.12
N SER A 47 7.12 6.35 8.68
CA SER A 47 5.93 5.91 7.92
C SER A 47 5.11 7.07 7.35
N MET A 48 5.23 8.27 7.94
CA MET A 48 4.51 9.48 7.53
C MET A 48 5.36 10.44 6.68
N ARG A 49 6.60 10.05 6.32
CA ARG A 49 7.57 10.94 5.65
C ARG A 49 7.08 11.51 4.33
N ASN A 50 6.27 10.73 3.62
CA ASN A 50 5.78 11.03 2.28
C ASN A 50 4.38 11.67 2.26
N LEU A 51 3.75 11.86 3.44
CA LEU A 51 2.46 12.54 3.53
C LEU A 51 2.61 14.04 3.29
N ASP A 52 1.59 14.63 2.67
CA ASP A 52 1.43 16.08 2.52
C ASP A 52 0.86 16.73 3.80
N GLU A 53 0.46 18.00 3.69
CA GLU A 53 -0.08 18.79 4.80
C GLU A 53 -1.48 18.32 5.24
N PHE A 54 -2.25 17.74 4.32
CA PHE A 54 -3.59 17.23 4.59
C PHE A 54 -3.56 15.80 5.16
N GLY A 55 -2.45 15.08 4.99
CA GLY A 55 -2.31 13.69 5.41
C GLY A 55 -2.49 12.69 4.26
N ILE A 56 -2.38 13.13 3.02
CA ILE A 56 -2.44 12.30 1.82
C ILE A 56 -1.02 12.04 1.29
N ILE A 57 -0.76 10.83 0.81
CA ILE A 57 0.52 10.46 0.21
C ILE A 57 0.78 11.22 -1.09
N LYS A 58 2.00 11.72 -1.28
CA LYS A 58 2.39 12.42 -2.50
C LYS A 58 2.57 11.46 -3.67
N VAL A 59 2.06 11.83 -4.85
CA VAL A 59 2.33 11.12 -6.11
C VAL A 59 3.83 11.09 -6.40
N GLY A 60 4.32 9.96 -6.89
CA GLY A 60 5.74 9.69 -7.11
C GLY A 60 6.48 9.11 -5.90
N SER A 61 5.83 9.04 -4.73
CA SER A 61 6.43 8.45 -3.54
C SER A 61 6.59 6.95 -3.68
N GLU A 62 7.78 6.44 -3.36
CA GLU A 62 7.98 5.01 -3.11
C GLU A 62 7.46 4.62 -1.74
N VAL A 63 6.66 3.56 -1.70
CA VAL A 63 6.00 3.09 -0.50
C VAL A 63 6.25 1.60 -0.28
N VAL A 64 6.42 1.24 0.99
CA VAL A 64 6.57 -0.15 1.44
C VAL A 64 5.49 -0.50 2.45
N ALA A 65 5.32 -1.79 2.73
CA ALA A 65 4.38 -2.28 3.73
C ALA A 65 4.53 -1.51 5.06
N GLY A 66 3.41 -1.00 5.58
CA GLY A 66 3.37 -0.20 6.81
C GLY A 66 3.56 1.31 6.64
N ASP A 67 3.95 1.81 5.46
CA ASP A 67 3.87 3.24 5.16
C ASP A 67 2.40 3.70 5.13
N VAL A 68 2.15 4.93 5.59
CA VAL A 68 0.80 5.51 5.59
C VAL A 68 0.52 6.12 4.22
N LEU A 69 -0.60 5.75 3.62
CA LEU A 69 -1.09 6.29 2.36
C LEU A 69 -2.05 7.46 2.58
N VAL A 70 -2.94 7.32 3.55
CA VAL A 70 -3.91 8.36 3.91
C VAL A 70 -4.10 8.36 5.41
N GLY A 71 -3.79 9.47 6.04
CA GLY A 71 -3.97 9.69 7.46
C GLY A 71 -5.43 9.89 7.80
N ARG A 72 -5.96 9.00 8.65
CA ARG A 72 -7.32 9.10 9.19
C ARG A 72 -7.28 8.86 10.69
N ILE A 73 -7.87 9.79 11.43
CA ILE A 73 -8.13 9.61 12.85
C ILE A 73 -9.64 9.50 13.07
N SER A 74 -10.05 8.54 13.89
CA SER A 74 -11.44 8.40 14.32
C SER A 74 -11.50 8.66 15.82
N PRO A 75 -12.53 9.38 16.32
CA PRO A 75 -12.70 9.53 17.75
C PRO A 75 -12.89 8.15 18.40
N LYS A 76 -12.22 7.92 19.52
CA LYS A 76 -12.54 6.82 20.43
C LYS A 76 -13.87 7.18 21.06
N GLY A 77 -14.85 6.26 21.02
CA GLY A 77 -16.11 6.46 21.71
C GLY A 77 -15.90 6.64 23.23
N GLU A 78 -16.96 6.91 23.97
CA GLU A 78 -16.97 6.93 25.44
C GLU A 78 -16.78 5.52 26.05
N GLU A 79 -15.77 4.78 25.59
CA GLU A 79 -15.35 3.56 26.25
C GLU A 79 -14.38 3.92 27.38
N ASN A 80 -14.71 3.45 28.59
CA ASN A 80 -13.82 3.56 29.72
C ASN A 80 -12.47 2.88 29.36
N PRO A 81 -11.32 3.60 29.41
CA PRO A 81 -10.04 2.98 29.10
C PRO A 81 -9.78 1.82 30.05
N SER A 82 -9.09 0.79 29.55
CA SER A 82 -8.78 -0.40 30.34
C SER A 82 -7.97 -0.03 31.58
N GLN A 83 -7.98 -0.89 32.60
CA GLN A 83 -7.15 -0.66 33.80
C GLN A 83 -5.66 -0.59 33.42
N GLU A 84 -5.21 -1.34 32.41
CA GLU A 84 -3.83 -1.24 31.92
C GLU A 84 -3.54 0.10 31.24
N GLU A 85 -4.43 0.59 30.36
CA GLU A 85 -4.26 1.90 29.71
C GLU A 85 -4.26 3.05 30.74
N LYS A 86 -5.14 2.99 31.75
CA LYS A 86 -5.16 3.97 32.86
C LYS A 86 -3.85 3.96 33.63
N LEU A 87 -3.32 2.78 33.95
CA LEU A 87 -2.03 2.64 34.62
C LEU A 87 -0.89 3.17 33.75
N LEU A 88 -0.87 2.83 32.47
CA LEU A 88 0.15 3.27 31.51
C LEU A 88 0.16 4.79 31.40
N ASN A 89 -1.01 5.41 31.23
CA ASN A 89 -1.16 6.87 31.16
C ASN A 89 -0.72 7.56 32.45
N ALA A 90 -0.99 6.96 33.62
CA ALA A 90 -0.54 7.46 34.90
C ALA A 90 0.99 7.40 35.05
N ILE A 91 1.63 6.31 34.59
CA ILE A 91 3.09 6.14 34.61
C ILE A 91 3.78 7.13 33.67
N PHE A 92 3.28 7.29 32.44
CA PHE A 92 3.88 8.17 31.44
C PHE A 92 3.39 9.63 31.52
N ASN A 93 2.51 9.94 32.48
CA ASN A 93 1.85 11.25 32.62
C ASN A 93 1.25 11.77 31.30
N GLN A 94 0.75 10.85 30.47
CA GLN A 94 0.16 11.15 29.17
C GLN A 94 -1.34 11.38 29.32
N ARG A 95 -1.84 12.44 28.69
CA ARG A 95 -3.28 12.66 28.61
C ARG A 95 -3.90 11.59 27.73
N PRO A 96 -5.07 11.04 28.10
CA PRO A 96 -5.76 10.07 27.26
C PRO A 96 -6.03 10.69 25.88
N GLN A 97 -5.61 9.99 24.83
CA GLN A 97 -5.86 10.40 23.47
C GLN A 97 -7.31 10.06 23.10
N ASN A 98 -8.08 11.08 22.74
CA ASN A 98 -9.48 10.94 22.34
C ASN A 98 -9.63 10.37 20.93
N TYR A 99 -8.54 10.27 20.17
CA TYR A 99 -8.54 9.76 18.80
C TYR A 99 -7.71 8.49 18.67
N LYS A 100 -8.14 7.59 17.79
CA LYS A 100 -7.39 6.41 17.37
C LYS A 100 -6.99 6.53 15.90
N ASP A 101 -5.84 5.96 15.59
CA ASP A 101 -5.38 5.78 14.21
C ASP A 101 -6.27 4.76 13.49
N THR A 102 -6.92 5.20 12.41
CA THR A 102 -7.68 4.35 11.48
C THR A 102 -7.23 4.58 10.04
N SER A 103 -5.98 5.01 9.85
CA SER A 103 -5.38 5.41 8.59
C SER A 103 -5.27 4.26 7.58
N LEU A 104 -5.25 4.61 6.29
CA LEU A 104 -4.92 3.67 5.22
C LEU A 104 -3.41 3.46 5.18
N LYS A 105 -2.97 2.21 5.32
CA LYS A 105 -1.56 1.81 5.27
C LYS A 105 -1.36 0.81 4.14
N VAL A 106 -0.15 0.80 3.58
CA VAL A 106 0.23 -0.20 2.57
C VAL A 106 0.14 -1.59 3.20
N LYS A 107 -0.65 -2.47 2.57
CA LYS A 107 -0.80 -3.87 2.97
C LYS A 107 0.54 -4.62 2.97
N ASN A 108 0.63 -5.64 3.82
CA ASN A 108 1.79 -6.53 3.84
C ASN A 108 2.01 -7.18 2.45
N GLY A 109 3.27 -7.28 2.05
CA GLY A 109 3.66 -7.85 0.75
C GLY A 109 3.40 -6.96 -0.46
N HIS A 110 2.87 -5.75 -0.26
CA HIS A 110 2.70 -4.75 -1.31
C HIS A 110 3.76 -3.65 -1.15
N ASN A 111 4.27 -3.21 -2.29
CA ASN A 111 5.22 -2.11 -2.41
C ASN A 111 5.13 -1.57 -3.82
N GLY A 112 5.56 -0.33 -4.02
CA GLY A 112 5.55 0.28 -5.33
C GLY A 112 5.67 1.78 -5.27
N THR A 113 5.33 2.41 -6.38
CA THR A 113 5.31 3.87 -6.51
C THR A 113 3.86 4.32 -6.61
N VAL A 114 3.51 5.36 -5.84
CA VAL A 114 2.20 6.00 -5.97
C VAL A 114 2.15 6.72 -7.32
N ILE A 115 1.26 6.29 -8.20
CA ILE A 115 1.12 6.88 -9.54
C ILE A 115 0.02 7.93 -9.61
N HIS A 116 -1.01 7.78 -8.78
CA HIS A 116 -2.18 8.66 -8.81
C HIS A 116 -2.91 8.62 -7.47
N VAL A 117 -3.52 9.74 -7.12
CA VAL A 117 -4.43 9.85 -5.98
C VAL A 117 -5.68 10.58 -6.46
N GLU A 118 -6.84 9.97 -6.23
CA GLU A 118 -8.14 10.53 -6.55
C GLU A 118 -8.86 10.86 -5.23
N VAL A 119 -9.33 12.10 -5.09
CA VAL A 119 -10.08 12.56 -3.92
C VAL A 119 -11.48 12.94 -4.39
N LEU A 120 -12.46 12.11 -4.03
CA LEU A 120 -13.87 12.36 -4.27
C LEU A 120 -14.47 12.94 -2.99
N SER A 121 -15.17 14.07 -3.07
CA SER A 121 -15.77 14.71 -1.88
C SER A 121 -17.12 15.32 -2.20
N ARG A 122 -18.00 15.38 -1.19
CA ARG A 122 -19.28 16.09 -1.33
C ARG A 122 -19.08 17.58 -1.62
N GLU A 123 -18.03 18.18 -1.06
CA GLU A 123 -17.71 19.60 -1.27
C GLU A 123 -17.36 19.90 -2.74
N ASN A 124 -16.71 18.95 -3.42
CA ASN A 124 -16.40 19.06 -4.85
C ASN A 124 -17.60 18.77 -5.77
N GLY A 125 -18.77 18.42 -5.20
CA GLY A 125 -19.97 18.09 -5.96
C GLY A 125 -20.05 16.64 -6.43
N ASP A 126 -19.21 15.75 -5.90
CA ASP A 126 -19.25 14.32 -6.22
C ASP A 126 -20.45 13.63 -5.56
N ILE A 127 -21.03 12.65 -6.26
CA ILE A 127 -22.15 11.85 -5.76
C ILE A 127 -21.59 10.70 -4.92
N LEU A 128 -21.74 10.81 -3.60
CA LEU A 128 -21.28 9.81 -2.62
C LEU A 128 -22.45 9.16 -1.87
N GLU A 129 -22.23 7.95 -1.34
CA GLU A 129 -23.20 7.25 -0.49
C GLU A 129 -23.51 8.06 0.78
N ASP A 130 -24.75 7.99 1.27
CA ASP A 130 -25.19 8.71 2.46
C ASP A 130 -24.37 8.32 3.69
N GLY A 131 -23.87 9.34 4.41
CA GLY A 131 -22.97 9.18 5.55
C GLY A 131 -21.49 9.11 5.20
N LEU A 132 -21.11 9.10 3.91
CA LEU A 132 -19.75 9.36 3.46
C LEU A 132 -19.55 10.84 3.19
N ASP A 133 -18.43 11.38 3.64
CA ASP A 133 -17.99 12.75 3.34
C ASP A 133 -17.09 12.79 2.11
N SER A 134 -16.07 11.94 2.14
CA SER A 134 -15.05 11.85 1.11
C SER A 134 -14.54 10.42 0.95
N ILE A 135 -14.11 10.11 -0.27
CA ILE A 135 -13.48 8.84 -0.65
C ILE A 135 -12.13 9.17 -1.28
N ILE A 136 -11.07 8.58 -0.74
CA ILE A 136 -9.73 8.77 -1.24
C ILE A 136 -9.24 7.45 -1.79
N LYS A 137 -8.90 7.44 -3.07
CA LYS A 137 -8.32 6.29 -3.77
C LYS A 137 -6.86 6.58 -4.08
N VAL A 138 -6.01 5.63 -3.74
CA VAL A 138 -4.57 5.69 -3.99
C VAL A 138 -4.20 4.55 -4.93
N TYR A 139 -3.59 4.90 -6.05
CA TYR A 139 -3.13 3.95 -7.05
C TYR A 139 -1.63 3.72 -6.88
N ILE A 140 -1.25 2.47 -6.59
CA ILE A 140 0.14 2.05 -6.42
C ILE A 140 0.52 1.15 -7.59
N ALA A 141 1.55 1.55 -8.32
CA ALA A 141 2.12 0.72 -9.38
C ALA A 141 3.34 -0.05 -8.86
N GLN A 142 3.39 -1.34 -9.17
CA GLN A 142 4.51 -2.23 -8.89
C GLN A 142 5.02 -2.80 -10.21
N LYS A 143 6.30 -2.57 -10.51
CA LYS A 143 7.00 -3.27 -11.59
C LYS A 143 7.38 -4.67 -11.10
N ARG A 144 6.77 -5.71 -11.68
CA ARG A 144 7.01 -7.12 -11.36
C ARG A 144 7.82 -7.78 -12.46
N LYS A 145 9.13 -7.93 -12.20
CA LYS A 145 10.01 -8.77 -13.00
C LYS A 145 9.66 -10.25 -12.79
N ILE A 146 9.91 -11.06 -13.82
CA ILE A 146 9.76 -12.51 -13.75
C ILE A 146 10.67 -13.09 -12.65
N LYS A 147 10.14 -13.99 -11.83
CA LYS A 147 10.86 -14.63 -10.73
C LYS A 147 10.61 -16.13 -10.66
N VAL A 148 11.46 -16.82 -9.90
CA VAL A 148 11.24 -18.22 -9.54
C VAL A 148 9.88 -18.36 -8.84
N GLY A 149 9.12 -19.39 -9.23
CA GLY A 149 7.75 -19.60 -8.76
C GLY A 149 6.68 -19.01 -9.65
N ASP A 150 7.02 -18.13 -10.60
CA ASP A 150 6.05 -17.65 -11.58
C ASP A 150 5.68 -18.76 -12.57
N LYS A 151 4.41 -18.78 -12.97
CA LYS A 151 3.85 -19.81 -13.85
C LYS A 151 3.75 -19.31 -15.28
N MET A 152 4.33 -20.07 -16.20
CA MET A 152 4.31 -19.81 -17.63
C MET A 152 3.50 -20.87 -18.36
N ALA A 153 2.93 -20.50 -19.49
CA ALA A 153 2.19 -21.41 -20.37
C ALA A 153 2.42 -21.04 -21.83
N GLY A 154 2.67 -22.03 -22.68
CA GLY A 154 2.67 -21.85 -24.13
C GLY A 154 1.27 -22.00 -24.75
N ARG A 155 1.18 -21.75 -26.06
CA ARG A 155 -0.09 -21.77 -26.81
C ARG A 155 -0.71 -23.17 -26.95
N HIS A 156 0.07 -24.22 -26.76
CA HIS A 156 -0.34 -25.62 -26.93
C HIS A 156 -0.60 -26.34 -25.59
N GLY A 157 -0.80 -25.59 -24.50
CA GLY A 157 -1.16 -26.16 -23.20
C GLY A 157 0.01 -26.69 -22.38
N ASN A 158 1.25 -26.53 -22.83
CA ASN A 158 2.45 -26.76 -22.02
C ASN A 158 2.54 -25.71 -20.91
N LYS A 159 2.18 -26.10 -19.68
CA LYS A 159 2.23 -25.26 -18.48
C LYS A 159 3.40 -25.67 -17.61
N GLY A 160 4.10 -24.71 -17.02
CA GLY A 160 5.18 -24.98 -16.07
C GLY A 160 5.46 -23.81 -15.17
N VAL A 161 6.04 -24.09 -14.00
CA VAL A 161 6.54 -23.08 -13.07
C VAL A 161 8.03 -22.90 -13.32
N ILE A 162 8.51 -21.66 -13.24
CA ILE A 162 9.93 -21.35 -13.31
C ILE A 162 10.61 -21.90 -12.06
N SER A 163 11.52 -22.85 -12.23
CA SER A 163 12.25 -23.47 -11.12
C SER A 163 13.57 -22.79 -10.81
N ILE A 164 14.26 -22.29 -11.84
CA ILE A 164 15.56 -21.64 -11.71
C ILE A 164 15.76 -20.65 -12.84
N ILE A 165 16.46 -19.56 -12.52
CA ILE A 165 16.94 -18.57 -13.47
C ILE A 165 18.45 -18.79 -13.55
N LEU A 166 18.96 -19.20 -14.71
CA LEU A 166 20.38 -19.47 -14.91
C LEU A 166 21.09 -18.26 -15.53
N PRO A 167 22.34 -17.97 -15.12
CA PRO A 167 23.21 -17.04 -15.84
C PRO A 167 23.34 -17.41 -17.32
N GLU A 168 23.66 -16.43 -18.17
CA GLU A 168 23.72 -16.64 -19.62
C GLU A 168 24.85 -17.61 -20.00
N GLU A 169 25.96 -17.58 -19.28
CA GLU A 169 27.14 -18.44 -19.45
C GLU A 169 26.89 -19.92 -19.15
N ASP A 170 25.93 -20.23 -18.28
CA ASP A 170 25.60 -21.60 -17.87
C ASP A 170 24.50 -22.21 -18.74
N MET A 171 23.88 -21.41 -19.61
CA MET A 171 22.84 -21.88 -20.52
C MET A 171 23.46 -22.58 -21.75
N PRO A 172 22.79 -23.61 -22.30
CA PRO A 172 23.19 -24.16 -23.58
C PRO A 172 23.19 -23.08 -24.66
N HIS A 173 24.31 -22.94 -25.37
CA HIS A 173 24.51 -22.00 -26.45
C HIS A 173 24.65 -22.71 -27.79
N LEU A 174 24.36 -22.00 -28.87
CA LEU A 174 24.59 -22.43 -30.25
C LEU A 174 26.08 -22.27 -30.62
N GLU A 175 26.48 -22.85 -31.76
CA GLU A 175 27.88 -22.78 -32.25
C GLU A 175 28.35 -21.35 -32.54
N ASP A 176 27.43 -20.42 -32.76
CA ASP A 176 27.69 -19.00 -32.96
C ASP A 176 27.76 -18.19 -31.64
N GLY A 177 27.53 -18.85 -30.50
CA GLY A 177 27.53 -18.24 -29.17
C GLY A 177 26.20 -17.66 -28.71
N THR A 178 25.09 -17.88 -29.44
CA THR A 178 23.75 -17.37 -29.09
C THR A 178 22.95 -18.30 -28.20
#